data_AF-A0A7S3AQI9-F1
#
_entry.id   AF-A0A7S3AQI9-F1
#
_cell.length_a   1.000
_cell.length_b   1.000
_cell.length_c   1.000
_cell.angle_alpha   90.00
_cell.angle_beta   90.00
_cell.angle_gamma   90.00
#
_symmetry.space_group_name_H-M   'P 1'
#
loop_
_entity.id
_entity.type
_entity.pdbx_description
1 polymer ?
#
loop_
_entity_poly.entity_id
_entity_poly.type
_entity_poly.pdbx_seq_one_letter_code
_entity_poly.pdbx_strand_id
1 'polypeptide(L)'
;NFDWQDLRRDLIPGILGQFEYLGKTIYTHILSSEYAARVHDLHTYDIVSRDIVQRWTFPLVVDANLLPDCNYRLGRYCVYKESSVTLARSCELSRDSVVGAGTAVGSASKVCE
;
A
#
# COMPACT_ATOMS: atom_id res chain seq x y z
N ASN A 1 13.53 23.65 20.82
CA ASN A 1 14.92 23.18 20.78
C ASN A 1 15.28 23.03 19.31
N PHE A 2 16.29 23.74 18.82
CA PHE A 2 16.67 23.74 17.40
C PHE A 2 17.59 22.56 17.05
N ASP A 3 18.09 21.83 18.04
CA ASP A 3 19.02 20.72 17.86
C ASP A 3 18.32 19.41 17.47
N TRP A 4 16.99 19.34 17.56
CA TRP A 4 16.22 18.15 17.20
C TRP A 4 15.96 18.10 15.70
N GLN A 5 16.50 17.09 15.02
CA GLN A 5 16.38 16.91 13.57
C GLN A 5 15.44 15.75 13.21
N ASP A 6 15.40 14.69 14.03
CA ASP A 6 14.55 13.52 13.84
C ASP A 6 13.50 13.37 14.95
N LEU A 7 12.24 13.14 14.57
CA LEU A 7 11.14 13.02 15.52
C LEU A 7 11.26 11.80 16.44
N ARG A 8 11.76 10.67 15.94
CA ARG A 8 11.84 9.43 16.71
C ARG A 8 13.12 9.33 17.52
N ARG A 9 14.23 9.85 17.00
CA ARG A 9 15.55 9.75 17.63
C ARG A 9 15.86 10.91 18.56
N ASP A 10 15.36 12.11 18.27
CA ASP A 10 15.72 13.31 19.04
C ASP A 10 14.54 13.82 19.86
N LEU A 11 13.38 14.01 19.24
CA LEU A 11 12.22 14.60 19.90
C LEU A 11 11.65 13.70 21.01
N ILE A 12 11.39 12.42 20.72
CA ILE A 12 10.80 11.51 21.72
C ILE A 12 11.73 11.35 22.94
N PRO A 13 13.02 11.00 22.78
CA PRO A 13 13.93 10.92 23.93
C PRO A 13 14.16 12.27 24.60
N GLY A 14 14.16 13.37 23.84
CA GLY A 14 14.29 14.73 24.38
C GLY A 14 13.14 15.11 25.31
N ILE A 15 11.89 14.84 24.90
CA ILE A 15 10.70 15.10 25.72
C ILE A 15 10.69 14.20 26.97
N LEU A 16 11.00 12.91 26.81
CA LEU A 16 11.01 11.96 27.93
C LEU A 16 12.15 12.24 28.93
N GLY A 17 13.34 12.61 28.43
CA GLY A 17 14.51 12.91 29.26
C GLY A 17 14.45 14.27 29.95
N GLN A 18 13.74 15.25 29.37
CA GLN A 18 13.58 16.59 29.94
C GLN A 18 12.20 16.78 30.59
N PHE A 19 11.55 15.68 31.01
CA PHE A 19 10.18 15.70 31.53
C PHE A 19 10.01 16.66 32.73
N GLU A 20 10.97 16.70 33.65
CA GLU A 20 10.91 17.56 34.84
C GLU A 20 10.87 19.06 34.50
N TYR A 21 11.54 19.47 33.42
CA TYR A 21 11.58 20.86 32.98
C TYR A 21 10.44 21.20 32.02
N LEU A 22 10.13 20.30 31.09
CA LEU A 22 9.19 20.54 30.01
C LEU A 22 7.73 20.26 30.41
N GLY A 23 7.50 19.29 31.30
CA GLY A 23 6.19 18.90 31.82
C GLY A 23 5.22 18.39 30.74
N LYS A 24 5.71 17.80 29.65
CA LYS A 24 4.88 17.32 28.52
C LYS A 24 4.76 15.80 28.54
N THR A 25 3.58 15.29 28.20
CA THR A 25 3.30 13.86 28.07
C THR A 25 3.09 13.46 26.62
N ILE A 26 3.39 12.21 26.30
CA ILE A 26 3.18 11.59 24.98
C ILE A 26 2.12 10.50 25.14
N TYR A 27 1.14 10.49 24.23
CA TYR A 27 0.09 9.46 24.20
C TYR A 27 0.31 8.54 23.01
N THR A 28 -0.02 7.26 23.18
CA THR A 28 0.04 6.26 22.11
C THR A 28 -1.30 5.54 21.99
N HIS A 29 -1.64 5.14 20.76
CA HIS A 29 -2.82 4.34 20.47
C HIS A 29 -2.39 3.13 19.66
N ILE A 30 -2.74 1.93 20.15
CA ILE A 30 -2.35 0.66 19.53
C ILE A 30 -3.55 0.11 18.79
N LEU A 31 -3.41 -0.02 17.46
CA LEU A 31 -4.40 -0.68 16.61
C LEU A 31 -4.24 -2.20 16.74
N SER A 32 -5.36 -2.91 16.74
CA SER A 32 -5.37 -4.38 16.93
C SER A 32 -6.03 -5.14 15.79
N SER A 33 -6.95 -4.50 15.06
CA SER A 33 -7.74 -5.14 13.99
C SER A 33 -7.55 -4.48 12.63
N GLU A 34 -7.00 -3.28 12.61
CA GLU A 34 -6.84 -2.43 11.46
C GLU A 34 -5.44 -2.51 10.86
N TYR A 35 -5.34 -2.31 9.56
CA TYR A 35 -4.06 -2.26 8.86
C TYR A 35 -3.46 -0.85 8.91
N ALA A 36 -2.20 -0.75 9.35
CA ALA A 36 -1.42 0.48 9.31
C ALA A 36 0.06 0.16 9.07
N ALA A 37 0.60 0.63 7.94
CA ALA A 37 1.99 0.45 7.57
C ALA A 37 2.56 1.71 6.90
N ARG A 38 3.90 1.81 6.84
CA ARG A 38 4.60 2.89 6.14
C ARG A 38 5.66 2.32 5.20
N VAL A 39 5.60 2.74 3.95
CA VAL A 39 6.65 2.48 2.95
C VAL A 39 7.83 3.42 3.20
N HIS A 40 9.03 2.86 3.28
CA HIS A 40 10.28 3.61 3.40
C HIS A 40 11.41 3.04 2.53
N ASP A 41 11.33 1.76 2.16
CA ASP A 41 12.28 1.08 1.26
C ASP A 41 11.55 0.25 0.20
N LEU A 42 12.27 -0.19 -0.83
CA LEU A 42 11.75 -1.05 -1.90
C LEU A 42 11.13 -2.36 -1.37
N HIS A 43 11.73 -2.94 -0.33
CA HIS A 43 11.18 -4.15 0.30
C HIS A 43 9.82 -3.87 0.97
N THR A 44 9.70 -2.75 1.69
CA THR A 44 8.42 -2.37 2.28
C THR A 44 7.39 -1.96 1.24
N TYR A 45 7.84 -1.43 0.11
CA TYR A 45 6.96 -1.14 -1.02
C TYR A 45 6.34 -2.44 -1.57
N ASP A 46 7.15 -3.46 -1.84
CA ASP A 46 6.68 -4.78 -2.32
C ASP A 46 5.67 -5.44 -1.37
N ILE A 47 5.93 -5.38 -0.06
CA ILE A 47 5.00 -5.93 0.94
C ILE A 47 3.70 -5.14 0.94
N VAL A 48 3.77 -3.81 1.05
CA VAL A 48 2.57 -2.97 1.16
C VAL A 48 1.75 -3.00 -0.14
N SER A 49 2.38 -3.07 -1.32
CA SER A 49 1.66 -3.21 -2.59
C SER A 49 0.87 -4.52 -2.62
N ARG A 50 1.47 -5.63 -2.17
CA ARG A 50 0.79 -6.93 -2.07
C ARG A 50 -0.37 -6.88 -1.09
N ASP A 51 -0.19 -6.26 0.07
CA ASP A 51 -1.24 -6.11 1.08
C ASP A 51 -2.44 -5.32 0.53
N ILE A 52 -2.20 -4.28 -0.29
CA ILE A 52 -3.26 -3.51 -0.96
C ILE A 52 -4.00 -4.37 -1.99
N VAL A 53 -3.29 -5.13 -2.83
CA VAL A 53 -3.87 -6.02 -3.84
C VAL A 53 -4.71 -7.13 -3.19
N GLN A 54 -4.23 -7.69 -2.08
CA GLN A 54 -4.92 -8.71 -1.29
C GLN A 54 -6.03 -8.17 -0.39
N ARG A 55 -6.29 -6.86 -0.42
CA ARG A 55 -7.39 -6.18 0.29
C ARG A 55 -7.25 -6.13 1.81
N TRP A 56 -6.03 -6.21 2.34
CA TRP A 56 -5.76 -5.97 3.77
C TRP A 56 -6.05 -4.52 4.17
N THR A 57 -5.98 -3.60 3.21
CA THR A 57 -6.14 -2.15 3.39
C THR A 57 -7.57 -1.63 3.18
N PHE A 58 -8.59 -2.50 3.21
CA PHE A 58 -9.98 -2.10 2.99
C PHE A 58 -10.39 -0.91 3.89
N PRO A 59 -11.06 0.14 3.36
CA PRO A 59 -11.64 0.29 2.01
C PRO A 59 -10.69 0.86 0.94
N LEU A 60 -9.42 1.11 1.27
CA LEU A 60 -8.42 1.65 0.34
C LEU A 60 -7.83 0.53 -0.53
N VAL A 61 -8.61 0.06 -1.49
CA VAL A 61 -8.27 -1.05 -2.39
C VAL A 61 -8.31 -0.60 -3.85
N VAL A 62 -7.73 -1.40 -4.75
CA VAL A 62 -7.60 -1.05 -6.17
C VAL A 62 -8.99 -0.90 -6.84
N ASP A 63 -9.95 -1.74 -6.49
CA ASP A 63 -11.33 -1.68 -7.00
C ASP A 63 -12.18 -0.56 -6.38
N ALA A 64 -11.66 0.18 -5.39
CA ALA A 64 -12.35 1.34 -4.84
C ALA A 64 -12.34 2.56 -5.79
N ASN A 65 -11.48 2.54 -6.82
CA ASN A 65 -11.44 3.55 -7.89
C ASN A 65 -11.46 5.00 -7.34
N LEU A 66 -10.62 5.26 -6.33
CA LEU A 66 -10.61 6.53 -5.59
C LEU A 66 -10.10 7.71 -6.41
N LEU A 67 -9.34 7.44 -7.48
CA LEU A 67 -8.77 8.45 -8.35
C LEU A 67 -9.63 8.63 -9.61
N PRO A 68 -9.70 9.85 -10.17
CA PRO A 68 -10.37 10.07 -11.45
C PRO A 68 -9.69 9.23 -12.55
N ASP A 69 -10.49 8.80 -13.52
CA ASP A 69 -10.11 7.95 -14.66
C ASP A 69 -9.69 6.50 -14.33
N CYS A 70 -9.62 6.12 -13.05
CA CYS A 70 -9.39 4.72 -12.65
C CYS A 70 -10.69 3.91 -12.69
N ASN A 71 -10.72 2.81 -13.45
CA ASN A 71 -11.91 1.95 -13.59
C ASN A 71 -11.57 0.45 -13.46
N TYR A 72 -10.93 0.08 -12.36
CA TYR A 72 -10.58 -1.30 -12.04
C TYR A 72 -11.80 -2.12 -11.64
N ARG A 73 -11.84 -3.36 -12.14
CA ARG A 73 -12.81 -4.39 -11.78
C ARG A 73 -12.10 -5.57 -11.15
N LEU A 74 -12.60 -5.99 -9.98
CA LEU A 74 -12.13 -7.17 -9.29
C LEU A 74 -12.63 -8.44 -9.98
N GLY A 75 -11.70 -9.30 -10.36
CA GLY A 75 -11.93 -10.66 -10.83
C GLY A 75 -11.70 -11.71 -9.73
N ARG A 76 -11.75 -12.99 -10.14
CA ARG A 76 -11.41 -14.10 -9.24
C ARG A 76 -9.93 -14.02 -8.85
N TYR A 77 -9.59 -14.44 -7.62
CA TYR A 77 -8.22 -14.51 -7.10
C TYR A 77 -7.48 -13.15 -7.09
N CYS A 78 -8.18 -12.07 -6.72
CA CYS A 78 -7.62 -10.72 -6.63
C CYS A 78 -6.94 -10.25 -7.93
N VAL A 79 -7.51 -10.64 -9.07
CA VAL A 79 -7.08 -10.17 -10.39
C VAL A 79 -7.83 -8.89 -10.74
N TYR A 80 -7.13 -7.76 -10.81
CA TYR A 80 -7.72 -6.46 -11.13
C TYR A 80 -7.49 -6.13 -12.60
N LYS A 81 -8.56 -5.70 -13.28
CA LYS A 81 -8.50 -5.31 -14.70
C LYS A 81 -9.23 -4.00 -14.91
N GLU A 82 -8.57 -3.06 -15.56
CA GLU A 82 -9.17 -1.79 -15.95
C GLU A 82 -9.99 -1.90 -17.25
N SER A 83 -10.74 -0.85 -17.59
CA SER A 83 -11.34 -0.68 -18.92
C SER A 83 -10.24 -0.61 -19.99
N SER A 84 -10.49 -1.12 -21.20
CA SER A 84 -9.57 -1.13 -22.36
C SER A 84 -8.37 -2.10 -22.33
N VAL A 85 -8.35 -3.10 -21.46
CA VAL A 85 -7.31 -4.15 -21.48
C VAL A 85 -7.57 -5.17 -22.60
N THR A 86 -6.55 -5.46 -23.42
CA THR A 86 -6.60 -6.50 -24.46
C THR A 86 -5.83 -7.74 -24.01
N LEU A 87 -6.51 -8.88 -23.85
CA LEU A 87 -5.90 -10.14 -23.42
C LEU A 87 -6.00 -11.18 -24.55
N ALA A 88 -4.87 -11.75 -24.96
CA ALA A 88 -4.87 -12.88 -25.88
C ALA A 88 -5.50 -14.13 -25.24
N ARG A 89 -6.19 -14.97 -26.02
CA ARG A 89 -6.92 -16.15 -25.50
C ARG A 89 -6.04 -17.13 -24.69
N SER A 90 -4.77 -17.24 -25.06
CA SER A 90 -3.80 -18.13 -24.43
C SER A 90 -3.00 -17.48 -23.29
N CYS A 91 -3.29 -16.24 -22.89
CA CYS A 91 -2.57 -15.61 -21.79
C CYS A 91 -3.06 -16.14 -20.43
N GLU A 92 -2.16 -16.25 -19.48
CA GLU A 92 -2.46 -16.66 -18.11
C GLU A 92 -2.17 -15.50 -17.15
N LEU A 93 -3.21 -15.04 -16.44
CA LEU A 93 -3.06 -14.10 -15.34
C LEU A 93 -2.98 -14.88 -14.03
N SER A 94 -1.91 -14.70 -13.26
CA SER A 94 -1.79 -15.31 -11.94
C SER A 94 -2.72 -14.65 -10.93
N ARG A 95 -2.70 -15.16 -9.69
CA ARG A 95 -3.37 -14.50 -8.56
C ARG A 95 -2.67 -13.17 -8.26
N ASP A 96 -3.40 -12.27 -7.62
CA ASP A 96 -2.89 -10.98 -7.14
C ASP A 96 -2.30 -10.10 -8.29
N SER A 97 -2.75 -10.29 -9.53
CA SER A 97 -2.28 -9.51 -10.68
C SER A 97 -3.14 -8.27 -10.93
N VAL A 98 -2.50 -7.15 -11.25
CA VAL A 98 -3.18 -5.88 -11.62
C VAL A 98 -2.82 -5.51 -13.05
N VAL A 99 -3.83 -5.25 -13.89
CA VAL A 99 -3.65 -4.83 -15.28
C VAL A 99 -4.38 -3.51 -15.55
N GLY A 100 -3.60 -2.47 -15.84
CA GLY A 100 -4.10 -1.12 -16.14
C GLY A 100 -4.56 -0.93 -17.59
N ALA A 101 -5.28 0.17 -17.83
CA ALA A 101 -5.87 0.54 -19.12
C ALA A 101 -4.83 0.63 -20.24
N GLY A 102 -5.26 0.33 -21.47
CA GLY A 102 -4.39 0.36 -22.65
C GLY A 102 -3.33 -0.75 -22.72
N THR A 103 -3.29 -1.67 -21.74
CA THR A 103 -2.35 -2.79 -21.74
C THR A 103 -2.81 -3.91 -22.68
N ALA A 104 -1.90 -4.41 -23.52
CA ALA A 104 -2.13 -5.59 -24.36
C ALA A 104 -1.20 -6.74 -23.93
N VAL A 105 -1.79 -7.87 -23.54
CA VAL A 105 -1.05 -9.09 -23.16
C VAL A 105 -1.07 -10.07 -24.32
N GLY A 106 0.11 -10.43 -24.81
CA GLY A 106 0.30 -11.32 -25.96
C GLY A 106 -0.04 -12.79 -25.70
N SER A 107 -0.06 -13.60 -26.76
CA SER A 107 -0.27 -15.04 -26.65
C SER A 107 0.87 -15.74 -25.91
N ALA A 108 0.57 -16.85 -25.23
CA ALA A 108 1.49 -17.62 -24.39
C ALA A 108 2.26 -16.82 -23.32
N SER A 109 1.77 -15.63 -22.94
CA SER A 109 2.35 -14.82 -21.87
C SER A 109 1.73 -15.18 -20.53
N LYS A 110 2.57 -15.23 -19.50
CA LYS A 110 2.16 -15.42 -18.11
C LYS A 110 2.48 -14.15 -17.34
N VAL A 111 1.45 -13.52 -16.78
CA VAL A 111 1.63 -12.42 -15.83
C VAL A 111 1.68 -13.05 -14.45
N CYS A 112 2.84 -12.96 -13.82
CA CYS A 112 3.07 -13.34 -12.43
C CYS A 112 3.77 -12.19 -11.72
N GLU A 113 3.42 -11.99 -10.45
CA GLU A 113 4.28 -11.29 -9.50
C GLU A 113 5.46 -12.19 -9.09
#